data_AF-A0A7T8H1D7-F1
#
_entry.id   AF-A0A7T8H1D7-F1
#
_cell.length_a   1.000
_cell.length_b   1.000
_cell.length_c   1.000
_cell.angle_alpha   90.00
_cell.angle_beta   90.00
_cell.angle_gamma   90.00
#
_symmetry.space_group_name_H-M   'P 1'
#
loop_
_entity.id
_entity.type
_entity.pdbx_description
1 polymer ?
#
loop_
_entity_poly.entity_id
_entity_poly.type
_entity_poly.pdbx_seq_one_letter_code
_entity_poly.pdbx_strand_id
1 'polypeptide(L)'
;EMEKKGKMPSSLTRGRIVLIPKKGNGTDFSHWRPITILNESYRILSGILAQQIQIQLNEKNGFHQKGFLKNCKIYDMSRSIQASIESVNKRK
;
A
#
# COMPACT_ATOMS: atom_id res chain seq x y z
N GLU A 1 12.33 -0.19 25.17
CA GLU A 1 13.56 -0.21 24.36
C GLU A 1 13.60 0.86 23.30
N MET A 2 12.49 1.11 22.60
CA MET A 2 12.41 2.18 21.60
C MET A 2 12.68 3.55 22.20
N GLU A 3 11.91 3.95 23.23
CA GLU A 3 12.08 5.24 23.90
C GLU A 3 13.44 5.37 24.60
N LYS A 4 13.84 4.35 25.37
CA LYS A 4 15.05 4.40 26.21
C LYS A 4 16.36 4.18 25.46
N LYS A 5 16.36 3.42 24.36
CA LYS A 5 17.59 2.99 23.65
C LYS A 5 17.56 3.30 22.14
N GLY A 6 16.47 3.86 21.61
CA GLY A 6 16.31 4.09 20.17
C GLY A 6 16.22 2.81 19.33
N LYS A 7 16.02 1.64 19.95
CA LYS A 7 16.03 0.34 19.27
C LYS A 7 14.64 -0.28 19.20
N MET A 8 14.30 -0.82 18.03
CA MET A 8 13.10 -1.64 17.88
C MET A 8 13.21 -2.89 18.76
N PRO A 9 12.16 -3.25 19.52
CA PRO A 9 12.16 -4.47 20.33
C PRO A 9 12.20 -5.68 19.40
N SER A 10 12.88 -6.74 19.84
CA SER A 10 13.01 -7.98 19.07
C SER A 10 11.68 -8.66 18.75
N SER A 11 10.63 -8.41 19.54
CA SER A 11 9.27 -8.86 19.23
C SER A 11 8.77 -8.23 17.93
N LEU A 12 8.91 -6.92 17.75
CA LEU A 12 8.45 -6.20 16.54
C LEU A 12 9.22 -6.54 15.27
N THR A 13 10.39 -7.18 15.39
CA THR A 13 11.22 -7.57 14.24
C THR A 13 10.98 -9.01 13.78
N ARG A 14 10.09 -9.77 14.45
CA ARG A 14 9.78 -11.16 14.09
C ARG A 14 8.57 -11.25 13.17
N GLY A 15 8.70 -12.02 12.10
CA GLY A 15 7.62 -12.37 11.18
C GLY A 15 7.82 -13.75 10.57
N ARG A 16 6.73 -14.34 10.07
CA ARG A 16 6.73 -15.63 9.37
C ARG A 16 6.42 -15.42 7.89
N ILE A 17 7.25 -15.93 7.00
CA ILE A 17 6.98 -15.88 5.56
C ILE A 17 6.10 -17.07 5.18
N VAL A 18 5.00 -16.79 4.48
CA VAL A 18 4.08 -17.79 3.92
C VAL A 18 3.98 -17.55 2.43
N LEU A 19 4.02 -18.62 1.64
CA LEU A 19 3.84 -18.55 0.19
C LEU A 19 2.35 -18.69 -0.16
N ILE A 20 1.83 -17.76 -0.96
CA ILE A 20 0.46 -17.81 -1.49
C ILE A 20 0.52 -17.84 -3.02
N PRO A 21 -0.23 -18.72 -3.69
CA PRO A 21 -0.20 -18.78 -5.15
C PRO A 21 -0.82 -17.52 -5.79
N LYS A 22 -0.22 -17.06 -6.89
CA LYS A 22 -0.82 -16.12 -7.85
C LYS A 22 -1.81 -16.87 -8.74
N LYS A 23 -2.59 -16.14 -9.54
CA LYS A 23 -3.33 -16.75 -10.65
C LYS A 23 -2.33 -17.34 -11.65
N GLY A 24 -2.54 -18.59 -12.09
CA GLY A 24 -1.65 -19.30 -13.03
C GLY A 24 -1.31 -20.73 -12.59
N ASN A 25 -0.41 -21.39 -13.32
CA ASN A 25 0.07 -22.73 -13.00
C ASN A 25 1.13 -22.65 -11.89
N GLY A 26 0.95 -23.37 -10.78
CA GLY A 26 1.78 -23.29 -9.58
C GLY A 26 3.15 -23.98 -9.66
N THR A 27 3.54 -24.45 -10.85
CA THR A 27 4.77 -25.22 -11.09
C THR A 27 6.05 -24.37 -11.04
N ASP A 28 5.97 -23.10 -11.45
CA ASP A 28 7.09 -22.16 -11.34
C ASP A 28 6.96 -21.32 -10.06
N PHE A 29 8.05 -21.21 -9.30
CA PHE A 29 8.15 -20.42 -8.08
C PHE A 29 7.80 -18.94 -8.30
N SER A 30 7.99 -18.39 -9.51
CA SER A 30 7.59 -17.03 -9.86
C SER A 30 6.07 -16.76 -9.69
N HIS A 31 5.25 -17.81 -9.73
CA HIS A 31 3.82 -17.76 -9.49
C HIS A 31 3.44 -17.73 -8.01
N TRP A 32 4.40 -17.66 -7.09
CA TRP A 32 4.12 -17.55 -5.67
C TRP A 32 4.41 -16.14 -5.17
N ARG A 33 3.60 -15.67 -4.21
CA ARG A 33 3.84 -14.41 -3.48
C ARG A 33 4.30 -14.77 -2.07
N PRO A 34 5.51 -14.40 -1.67
CA PRO A 34 5.87 -14.43 -0.26
C PRO A 34 5.12 -13.31 0.47
N ILE A 35 4.39 -13.67 1.52
CA ILE A 35 3.75 -12.73 2.43
C ILE A 35 4.35 -12.93 3.82
N THR A 36 4.87 -11.86 4.40
CA THR A 36 5.35 -11.86 5.78
C THR A 36 4.20 -11.57 6.72
N ILE A 37 3.82 -12.56 7.52
CA ILE A 37 2.88 -12.41 8.62
C ILE A 37 3.64 -11.89 9.85
N LEU A 38 3.29 -10.68 10.26
CA LEU A 38 3.90 -10.00 11.41
C LEU A 38 3.06 -10.26 12.66
N ASN A 39 3.67 -10.13 13.84
CA ASN A 39 2.99 -10.30 15.11
C ASN A 39 1.96 -9.19 15.37
N GLU A 40 1.08 -9.44 16.34
CA GLU A 40 -0.01 -8.57 16.76
C GLU A 40 0.49 -7.19 17.22
N SER A 41 1.61 -7.15 17.95
CA SER A 41 2.20 -5.90 18.43
C SER A 41 2.61 -5.00 17.25
N TYR A 42 3.24 -5.56 16.22
CA TYR A 42 3.58 -4.82 15.00
C TYR A 42 2.32 -4.34 14.28
N ARG A 43 1.31 -5.21 14.13
CA ARG A 43 0.07 -4.89 13.42
C ARG A 43 -0.70 -3.74 14.08
N ILE A 44 -0.72 -3.69 15.40
CA ILE A 44 -1.36 -2.61 16.15
C ILE A 44 -0.60 -1.30 15.95
N LEU A 45 0.73 -1.32 16.16
CA LEU A 45 1.56 -0.12 16.02
C LEU A 45 1.50 0.43 14.59
N SER A 46 1.66 -0.44 13.59
CA SER A 46 1.62 -0.03 12.18
C SER A 46 0.24 0.52 11.78
N GLY A 47 -0.85 -0.03 12.34
CA GLY A 47 -2.20 0.48 12.11
C GLY A 47 -2.41 1.89 12.67
N ILE A 48 -1.90 2.17 13.88
CA ILE A 48 -1.95 3.50 14.49
C ILE A 48 -1.13 4.50 13.64
N LEU A 49 0.10 4.12 13.28
CA LEU A 49 0.98 4.96 12.45
C LEU A 49 0.37 5.22 11.07
N ALA A 50 -0.21 4.20 10.43
CA ALA A 50 -0.86 4.35 9.14
C ALA A 50 -2.02 5.36 9.19
N GLN A 51 -2.85 5.33 10.23
CA GLN A 51 -3.93 6.32 10.42
C GLN A 51 -3.38 7.74 10.56
N GLN A 52 -2.33 7.93 11.35
CA GLN A 52 -1.72 9.25 11.54
C GLN A 52 -1.11 9.78 10.24
N ILE A 53 -0.38 8.94 9.52
CA ILE A 53 0.27 9.30 8.24
C ILE A 53 -0.79 9.54 7.14
N GLN A 54 -1.89 8.79 7.15
CA GLN A 54 -2.94 8.90 6.14
C GLN A 54 -3.54 10.30 6.05
N ILE A 55 -3.68 11.01 7.17
CA ILE A 55 -4.20 12.40 7.20
C ILE A 55 -3.31 13.29 6.33
N GLN A 56 -2.00 13.24 6.58
CA GLN A 56 -1.00 14.04 5.86
C GLN A 56 -0.85 13.62 4.40
N LEU A 57 -0.92 12.32 4.11
CA LEU A 57 -0.84 11.81 2.74
C LEU A 57 -2.05 12.22 1.91
N ASN A 58 -3.26 12.21 2.47
CA ASN A 58 -4.45 12.64 1.72
C ASN A 58 -4.41 14.14 1.38
N GLU A 59 -3.85 14.97 2.25
CA GLU A 59 -3.68 16.42 2.01
C GLU A 59 -2.61 16.70 0.95
N LYS A 60 -1.49 15.97 0.99
CA LYS A 60 -0.33 16.24 0.13
C LYS A 60 -0.34 15.47 -1.20
N ASN A 61 -1.12 14.41 -1.33
CA ASN A 61 -1.12 13.63 -2.56
C ASN A 61 -1.74 14.41 -3.71
N GLY A 62 -0.98 14.52 -4.79
CA GLY A 62 -1.42 15.18 -6.01
C GLY A 62 -2.57 14.42 -6.71
N PHE A 63 -3.20 15.10 -7.66
CA PHE A 63 -4.38 14.60 -8.39
C PHE A 63 -4.18 13.21 -9.04
N HIS A 64 -2.94 12.83 -9.37
CA HIS A 64 -2.63 11.60 -10.11
C HIS A 64 -2.52 10.33 -9.23
N GLN A 65 -2.30 10.46 -7.92
CA GLN A 65 -2.22 9.30 -7.04
C GLN A 65 -3.61 9.01 -6.46
N LYS A 66 -4.22 7.89 -6.85
CA LYS A 66 -5.56 7.47 -6.39
C LYS A 66 -5.58 6.15 -5.63
N GLY A 67 -4.48 5.38 -5.65
CA GLY A 67 -4.39 4.10 -4.96
C GLY A 67 -4.28 4.25 -3.45
N PHE A 68 -5.02 3.43 -2.70
CA PHE A 68 -4.99 3.35 -1.23
C PHE A 68 -5.30 4.66 -0.47
N LEU A 69 -5.90 5.64 -1.15
CA LEU A 69 -6.33 6.89 -0.54
C LEU A 69 -7.80 6.85 -0.15
N LYS A 70 -8.14 7.61 0.89
CA LYS A 70 -9.52 7.76 1.31
C LYS A 70 -10.30 8.46 0.19
N ASN A 71 -11.54 8.04 -0.03
CA ASN A 71 -12.45 8.61 -1.03
C ASN A 71 -11.95 8.56 -2.50
N CYS A 72 -10.90 7.78 -2.79
CA CYS A 72 -10.45 7.53 -4.16
C CYS A 72 -10.83 6.12 -4.58
N LYS A 73 -11.28 5.96 -5.83
CA LYS A 73 -11.64 4.68 -6.43
C LYS A 73 -10.76 4.41 -7.63
N ILE A 74 -10.64 3.13 -7.98
CA ILE A 74 -9.79 2.67 -9.10
C ILE A 74 -10.18 3.37 -10.41
N TYR A 75 -11.48 3.54 -10.67
CA TYR A 75 -11.96 4.14 -11.90
C TYR A 75 -11.71 5.66 -11.99
N ASP A 76 -11.40 6.35 -10.88
CA ASP A 76 -11.09 7.78 -10.92
C ASP A 76 -9.84 8.04 -11.76
N MET A 77 -8.88 7.10 -11.72
CA MET A 77 -7.69 7.15 -12.57
C MET A 77 -8.05 6.95 -14.04
N SER A 78 -8.89 5.96 -14.36
CA SER A 78 -9.38 5.73 -15.73
C SER A 78 -10.11 6.96 -16.29
N ARG A 79 -10.96 7.61 -15.47
CA ARG A 79 -11.65 8.85 -15.84
C ARG A 79 -10.68 10.02 -16.05
N SER A 80 -9.67 10.15 -15.20
CA SER A 80 -8.62 11.17 -15.36
C SER A 80 -7.91 11.03 -16.70
N ILE A 81 -7.59 9.80 -17.10
CA ILE A 81 -6.96 9.51 -18.40
C ILE A 81 -7.91 9.86 -19.54
N GLN A 82 -9.17 9.42 -19.46
CA GLN A 82 -10.17 9.70 -20.48
C GLN A 82 -10.40 11.20 -20.69
N ALA A 83 -10.55 11.96 -19.60
CA ALA A 83 -10.70 13.42 -19.64
C ALA A 83 -9.47 14.12 -20.26
N SER A 84 -8.27 13.60 -19.98
CA SER A 84 -7.03 14.12 -20.57
C SER A 84 -7.01 13.92 -22.09
N ILE A 85 -7.38 12.72 -22.56
CA ILE A 85 -7.48 12.38 -23.99
C ILE A 85 -8.51 13.30 -24.70
N GLU A 86 -9.70 13.44 -24.12
CA GLU A 86 -10.75 14.31 -24.67
C GLU A 86 -10.31 15.77 -24.76
N SER A 87 -9.57 16.26 -23.75
CA SER A 87 -9.06 17.63 -23.74
C SER A 87 -8.05 17.90 -24.86
N VAL A 88 -7.29 16.89 -25.27
CA VAL A 88 -6.33 16.98 -26.39
C VAL A 88 -7.08 16.95 -27.71
N ASN A 89 -8.07 16.06 -27.86
CA ASN A 89 -8.87 15.96 -29.08
C ASN A 89 -9.69 17.22 -29.37
N LYS A 90 -10.16 17.94 -28.34
CA LYS A 90 -10.87 19.23 -28.51
C LYS A 90 -9.97 20.40 -28.93
N ARG A 91 -8.65 20.28 -28.77
CA ARG A 91 -7.68 21.31 -29.19
C ARG A 91 -7.17 21.10 -30.62
N LYS A 92 -7.48 19.95 -31.21
CA LYS A 92 -7.30 19.68 -32.64
C LYS A 92 -8.55 20.14 -33.38
#